data_AF-A0A0F9AB56-F1
#
_entry.id   AF-A0A0F9AB56-F1
#
_cell.length_a   1.000
_cell.length_b   1.000
_cell.length_c   1.000
_cell.angle_alpha   90.00
_cell.angle_beta   90.00
_cell.angle_gamma   90.00
#
_symmetry.space_group_name_H-M   'P 1'
#
loop_
_entity.id
_entity.type
_entity.pdbx_description
1 polymer ?
#
loop_
_entity_poly.entity_id
_entity_poly.type
_entity_poly.pdbx_seq_one_letter_code
_entity_poly.pdbx_strand_id
1 'polypeptide(L)'
;AAGLALTAAQPIFAALKFITDVDNPLDFYPARDWETIYRNQFKHDSTYHFLCAPNDTHNCLLKAYVKNNVITRIGPSYGYGKAKDLYGNQASSRWEPRLCQKGLALIRRIQGPRRVKYPMIREGFKKWVDAGFPRQANGKPHAKYLNRGKEPFFRLSWDDAFEIAAKVYTNIATTYSGEKGKALLKSQDIYDPDSIETMGNAGTQVMKFRGGMPLLGITRVFGMYRLANSMALLDSHVRGTDEKTAMGASGFDNYTFHTDLPPGHTMVTGQQTIDWDLFSVENAKLLLAWGINWISTKMPDSHWLTEARLKGTKVISITVEYSSVASKSDEVLIIRPATDTVLALGMANVIISEKLYDAEYVKSRTDLPLLVRMDNLKLLRAEDAIAGFEPPKERRDTKVIRKGQKYGSPISVGGAQVISDELLDEWGSFVVWNKNSKDFAAITRDDVGEYFKATGIDPDLDGEYE
;
A
#
# COMPACT_ATOMS: atom_id res chain seq x y z
N ALA A 1 30.96 108.15 5.06
CA ALA A 1 30.90 108.56 6.47
C ALA A 1 29.87 107.69 7.18
N ALA A 2 30.26 107.15 8.34
CA ALA A 2 29.49 106.54 9.46
C ALA A 2 28.03 106.09 9.22
N GLY A 3 27.55 104.95 9.70
CA GLY A 3 28.05 104.05 10.74
C GLY A 3 26.95 103.01 11.06
N LEU A 4 27.37 101.95 11.75
CA LEU A 4 26.57 100.79 12.16
C LEU A 4 25.26 101.13 12.89
N ALA A 5 24.22 100.38 12.60
CA ALA A 5 23.17 100.05 13.56
C ALA A 5 22.94 98.52 13.55
N LEU A 6 23.28 97.88 14.67
CA LEU A 6 22.87 96.51 14.97
C LEU A 6 21.33 96.46 15.04
N THR A 7 20.69 95.75 14.11
CA THR A 7 19.30 95.29 14.31
C THR A 7 19.31 93.80 14.56
N ALA A 8 18.85 93.46 15.78
CA ALA A 8 18.55 92.15 16.31
C ALA A 8 18.38 91.04 15.25
N ALA A 9 19.26 90.05 15.31
CA ALA A 9 19.08 88.77 14.65
C ALA A 9 17.80 88.13 15.21
N GLN A 10 16.72 88.13 14.43
CA GLN A 10 15.67 87.14 14.66
C GLN A 10 16.26 85.75 14.40
N PRO A 11 16.04 84.76 15.28
CA PRO A 11 16.61 83.45 15.10
C PRO A 11 16.09 82.84 13.79
N ILE A 12 17.01 82.39 12.93
CA ILE A 12 16.78 81.74 11.62
C ILE A 12 15.76 80.58 11.70
N PHE A 13 15.51 80.03 12.89
CA PHE A 13 14.54 78.97 13.14
C PHE A 13 13.09 79.43 13.31
N ALA A 14 12.81 80.73 13.49
CA ALA A 14 11.43 81.24 13.60
C ALA A 14 10.65 81.17 12.26
N ALA A 15 11.35 81.01 11.13
CA ALA A 15 10.75 80.84 9.80
C ALA A 15 10.48 79.37 9.43
N LEU A 16 10.94 78.40 10.23
CA LEU A 16 10.62 76.99 10.03
C LEU A 16 9.22 76.74 10.56
N LYS A 17 8.21 76.91 9.70
CA LYS A 17 6.90 76.31 9.95
C LYS A 17 7.13 74.81 10.11
N PHE A 18 6.77 74.25 11.27
CA PHE A 18 6.61 72.81 11.40
C PHE A 18 5.71 72.35 10.25
N ILE A 19 6.20 71.44 9.41
CA ILE A 19 5.34 70.75 8.45
C ILE A 19 4.29 70.05 9.32
N THR A 20 3.02 70.39 9.15
CA THR A 20 1.94 69.67 9.82
C THR A 20 2.11 68.20 9.51
N ASP A 21 2.36 67.41 10.55
CA ASP A 21 2.40 65.97 10.44
C ASP A 21 1.01 65.53 9.97
N VAL A 22 0.92 65.05 8.74
CA VAL A 22 -0.32 64.48 8.23
C VAL A 22 -0.31 63.04 8.68
N ASP A 23 -1.10 62.72 9.71
CA ASP A 23 -1.29 61.34 10.17
C ASP A 23 -1.51 60.42 8.97
N ASN A 24 -0.84 59.26 8.95
CA ASN A 24 -0.97 58.30 7.85
C ASN A 24 -2.46 57.99 7.63
N PRO A 25 -3.08 58.40 6.50
CA PRO A 25 -4.51 58.19 6.30
C PRO A 25 -4.87 56.70 6.14
N LEU A 26 -3.86 55.82 6.10
CA LEU A 26 -4.00 54.36 6.14
C LEU A 26 -3.77 53.75 7.53
N ASP A 27 -3.34 54.53 8.53
CA ASP A 27 -3.17 54.05 9.93
C ASP A 27 -4.52 53.72 10.58
N PHE A 28 -5.57 54.42 10.15
CA PHE A 28 -6.94 54.18 10.57
C PHE A 28 -7.86 54.18 9.35
N TYR A 29 -8.40 53.01 8.99
CA TYR A 29 -9.40 52.87 7.93
C TYR A 29 -10.81 52.87 8.56
N PRO A 30 -11.55 54.00 8.50
CA PRO A 30 -12.78 54.17 9.29
C PRO A 30 -13.92 53.23 8.87
N ALA A 31 -13.99 52.87 7.58
CA ALA A 31 -15.05 52.03 7.03
C ALA A 31 -14.57 50.59 6.83
N ARG A 32 -14.83 49.70 7.80
CA ARG A 32 -14.42 48.28 7.75
C ARG A 32 -15.56 47.32 7.40
N ASP A 33 -16.74 47.82 7.10
CA ASP A 33 -17.92 47.00 6.81
C ASP A 33 -17.74 46.07 5.59
N TRP A 34 -16.91 46.48 4.63
CA TRP A 34 -16.56 45.67 3.45
C TRP A 34 -15.91 44.33 3.85
N GLU A 35 -15.22 44.24 4.98
CA GLU A 35 -14.63 43.00 5.49
C GLU A 35 -15.69 41.92 5.76
N THR A 36 -16.93 42.33 6.04
CA THR A 36 -18.07 41.43 6.23
C THR A 36 -18.31 40.55 5.00
N ILE A 37 -17.98 41.02 3.79
CA ILE A 37 -18.07 40.22 2.56
C ILE A 37 -17.18 38.98 2.68
N TYR A 38 -15.92 39.14 3.07
CA TYR A 38 -14.97 38.03 3.22
C TYR A 38 -15.26 37.16 4.44
N ARG A 39 -15.65 37.76 5.58
CA ARG A 39 -16.07 36.99 6.77
C ARG A 39 -17.26 36.09 6.45
N ASN A 40 -18.25 36.61 5.74
CA ASN A 40 -19.42 35.85 5.31
C ASN A 40 -19.05 34.75 4.31
N GLN A 41 -18.11 34.98 3.39
CA GLN A 41 -17.62 33.94 2.48
C GLN A 41 -16.96 32.77 3.23
N PHE A 42 -16.17 33.04 4.28
CA PHE A 42 -15.48 32.00 5.06
C PHE A 42 -16.39 31.27 6.07
N LYS A 43 -17.46 31.93 6.53
CA LYS A 43 -18.47 31.37 7.44
C LYS A 43 -19.13 30.13 6.84
N HIS A 44 -19.43 29.15 7.70
CA HIS A 44 -20.10 27.90 7.37
C HIS A 44 -21.28 27.69 8.33
N ASP A 45 -22.23 26.86 7.92
CA ASP A 45 -23.43 26.52 8.69
C ASP A 45 -23.20 25.28 9.56
N SER A 46 -22.42 24.31 9.05
CA SER A 46 -22.06 23.10 9.79
C SER A 46 -20.74 22.50 9.30
N THR A 47 -20.22 21.53 10.07
CA THR A 47 -19.05 20.74 9.69
C THR A 47 -19.26 19.28 10.01
N TYR A 48 -18.57 18.40 9.29
CA TYR A 48 -18.46 16.99 9.65
C TYR A 48 -17.11 16.43 9.22
N HIS A 49 -16.70 15.33 9.86
CA HIS A 49 -15.46 14.64 9.55
C HIS A 49 -15.73 13.50 8.56
N PHE A 50 -14.79 13.25 7.66
CA PHE A 50 -14.82 12.11 6.76
C PHE A 50 -13.40 11.63 6.45
N LEU A 51 -13.28 10.36 6.04
CA LEU A 51 -12.02 9.76 5.66
C LEU A 51 -11.75 10.00 4.17
N CYS A 52 -10.61 10.61 3.85
CA CYS A 52 -10.08 10.60 2.49
C CYS A 52 -9.26 9.33 2.32
N ALA A 53 -9.87 8.32 1.68
CA ALA A 53 -9.28 7.00 1.52
C ALA A 53 -9.13 6.58 0.04
N PRO A 54 -8.46 7.36 -0.82
CA PRO A 54 -7.94 6.81 -2.07
C PRO A 54 -6.76 5.85 -1.76
N ASN A 55 -6.21 5.18 -2.78
CA ASN A 55 -4.96 4.42 -2.59
C ASN A 55 -3.75 5.37 -2.49
N ASP A 56 -3.66 6.13 -1.40
CA ASP A 56 -2.57 7.05 -1.12
C ASP A 56 -1.78 6.68 0.15
N THR A 57 -2.15 5.58 0.81
CA THR A 57 -1.54 5.05 2.06
C THR A 57 -1.78 5.88 3.33
N HIS A 58 -2.44 7.04 3.26
CA HIS A 58 -2.52 7.94 4.41
C HIS A 58 -3.85 7.93 5.15
N ASN A 59 -4.97 7.67 4.45
CA ASN A 59 -6.31 7.67 5.05
C ASN A 59 -6.54 8.94 5.90
N CYS A 60 -6.39 10.12 5.29
CA CYS A 60 -6.45 11.39 6.01
C CYS A 60 -7.85 11.64 6.59
N LEU A 61 -7.95 12.00 7.88
CA LEU A 61 -9.17 12.46 8.53
C LEU A 61 -9.36 13.94 8.20
N LEU A 62 -10.30 14.21 7.29
CA LEU A 62 -10.57 15.55 6.79
C LEU A 62 -11.88 16.10 7.39
N LYS A 63 -12.01 17.42 7.37
CA LYS A 63 -13.21 18.15 7.78
C LYS A 63 -13.83 18.82 6.58
N ALA A 64 -15.10 18.51 6.32
CA ALA A 64 -15.94 19.22 5.36
C ALA A 64 -16.62 20.40 6.05
N TYR A 65 -16.67 21.53 5.36
CA TYR A 65 -17.37 22.73 5.82
C TYR A 65 -18.54 22.99 4.87
N VAL A 66 -19.74 23.04 5.44
CA VAL A 66 -21.00 23.09 4.70
C VAL A 66 -21.61 24.47 4.84
N LYS A 67 -22.07 25.04 3.73
CA LYS A 67 -22.85 26.27 3.70
C LYS A 67 -23.95 26.11 2.65
N ASN A 68 -25.17 26.54 2.93
CA ASN A 68 -26.32 26.37 2.04
C ASN A 68 -26.50 24.91 1.58
N ASN A 69 -26.36 23.96 2.52
CA ASN A 69 -26.43 22.51 2.27
C ASN A 69 -25.44 21.96 1.22
N VAL A 70 -24.39 22.71 0.89
CA VAL A 70 -23.31 22.25 0.02
C VAL A 70 -21.97 22.35 0.72
N ILE A 71 -21.10 21.37 0.50
CA ILE A 71 -19.70 21.47 0.90
C ILE A 71 -19.11 22.65 0.12
N THR A 72 -18.45 23.58 0.80
CA THR A 72 -17.77 24.73 0.19
C THR A 72 -16.26 24.63 0.27
N ARG A 73 -15.74 23.98 1.32
CA ARG A 73 -14.32 23.67 1.47
C ARG A 73 -14.09 22.37 2.25
N ILE A 74 -12.92 21.82 2.05
CA ILE A 74 -12.35 20.71 2.81
C ILE A 74 -11.08 21.22 3.47
N GLY A 75 -10.81 20.80 4.70
CA GLY A 75 -9.60 21.15 5.42
C GLY A 75 -9.18 20.05 6.39
N PRO A 76 -8.11 20.28 7.16
CA PRO A 76 -7.68 19.35 8.20
C PRO A 76 -8.72 19.22 9.31
N SER A 77 -8.68 18.06 9.98
CA SER A 77 -9.56 17.79 11.12
C SER A 77 -9.06 18.44 12.41
N TYR A 78 -7.74 18.50 12.63
CA TYR A 78 -7.14 18.80 13.94
C TYR A 78 -7.65 17.83 15.04
N GLY A 79 -7.83 16.55 14.67
CA GLY A 79 -8.38 15.49 15.51
C GLY A 79 -7.46 14.31 15.81
N TYR A 80 -6.33 14.17 15.14
CA TYR A 80 -5.38 13.06 15.31
C TYR A 80 -4.83 12.98 16.73
N GLY A 81 -4.45 14.11 17.34
CA GLY A 81 -3.93 14.15 18.71
C GLY A 81 -4.94 13.72 19.80
N LYS A 82 -6.21 13.48 19.43
CA LYS A 82 -7.27 12.98 20.33
C LYS A 82 -7.44 11.47 20.24
N ALA A 83 -6.82 10.81 19.25
CA ALA A 83 -6.94 9.38 19.06
C ALA A 83 -6.25 8.64 20.22
N LYS A 84 -6.94 7.62 20.74
CA LYS A 84 -6.42 6.70 21.75
C LYS A 84 -6.55 5.27 21.24
N ASP A 85 -5.53 4.46 21.46
CA ASP A 85 -5.61 3.03 21.17
C ASP A 85 -6.33 2.26 22.29
N LEU A 86 -6.45 0.93 22.14
CA LEU A 86 -7.10 0.05 23.12
C LEU A 86 -6.34 -0.05 24.45
N TYR A 87 -5.07 0.34 24.47
CA TYR A 87 -4.19 0.31 25.65
C TYR A 87 -4.14 1.65 26.38
N GLY A 88 -4.83 2.67 25.85
CA GLY A 88 -4.87 4.02 26.42
C GLY A 88 -3.74 4.95 25.95
N ASN A 89 -2.88 4.50 25.03
CA ASN A 89 -1.85 5.36 24.45
C ASN A 89 -2.50 6.43 23.59
N GLN A 90 -2.05 7.68 23.74
CA GLN A 90 -2.58 8.82 23.01
C GLN A 90 -1.65 9.23 21.87
N ALA A 91 -2.23 9.42 20.69
CA ALA A 91 -1.49 9.90 19.53
C ALA A 91 -1.00 11.35 19.74
N SER A 92 0.18 11.65 19.21
CA SER A 92 0.74 13.01 19.25
C SER A 92 -0.05 13.98 18.35
N SER A 93 -0.11 15.25 18.74
CA SER A 93 -0.64 16.31 17.86
C SER A 93 0.28 16.62 16.68
N ARG A 94 1.49 16.05 16.64
CA ARG A 94 2.42 16.17 15.50
C ARG A 94 1.93 15.46 14.23
N TRP A 95 0.92 14.60 14.35
CA TRP A 95 0.22 14.03 13.19
C TRP A 95 -0.70 15.05 12.49
N GLU A 96 -0.86 16.25 13.02
CA GLU A 96 -1.57 17.32 12.34
C GLU A 96 -0.67 18.03 11.32
N PRO A 97 -1.19 18.52 10.19
CA PRO A 97 -2.61 18.55 9.81
C PRO A 97 -3.03 17.38 8.90
N ARG A 98 -2.11 16.45 8.57
CA ARG A 98 -2.26 15.30 7.64
C ARG A 98 -3.29 15.52 6.54
N LEU A 99 -2.82 16.10 5.43
CA LEU A 99 -3.63 16.31 4.23
C LEU A 99 -2.72 16.47 3.01
N CYS A 100 -3.31 16.40 1.82
CA CYS A 100 -2.62 16.80 0.59
C CYS A 100 -3.54 17.64 -0.30
N GLN A 101 -2.94 18.27 -1.32
CA GLN A 101 -3.64 19.06 -2.33
C GLN A 101 -4.76 18.28 -3.04
N LYS A 102 -4.61 16.95 -3.18
CA LYS A 102 -5.63 16.09 -3.80
C LYS A 102 -6.83 15.90 -2.87
N GLY A 103 -6.61 15.78 -1.55
CA GLY A 103 -7.67 15.72 -0.54
C GLY A 103 -8.45 17.03 -0.47
N LEU A 104 -7.77 18.18 -0.51
CA LEU A 104 -8.42 19.50 -0.57
C LEU A 104 -9.29 19.69 -1.82
N ALA A 105 -8.82 19.18 -2.96
CA ALA A 105 -9.53 19.27 -4.24
C ALA A 105 -10.66 18.23 -4.40
N LEU A 106 -10.89 17.36 -3.42
CA LEU A 106 -11.86 16.26 -3.53
C LEU A 106 -13.30 16.77 -3.74
N ILE A 107 -13.60 17.99 -3.28
CA ILE A 107 -14.86 18.69 -3.57
C ILE A 107 -15.21 18.70 -5.07
N ARG A 108 -14.20 18.82 -5.96
CA ARG A 108 -14.39 18.78 -7.41
C ARG A 108 -14.84 17.42 -7.92
N ARG A 109 -14.52 16.33 -7.21
CA ARG A 109 -15.05 14.98 -7.52
C ARG A 109 -16.48 14.79 -7.00
N ILE A 110 -16.80 15.39 -5.85
CA ILE A 110 -18.11 15.26 -5.21
C ILE A 110 -19.17 16.12 -5.91
N GLN A 111 -18.82 17.32 -6.36
CA GLN A 111 -19.78 18.28 -6.92
C GLN A 111 -19.51 18.63 -8.38
N GLY A 112 -18.38 18.20 -8.95
CA GLY A 112 -18.03 18.54 -10.32
C GLY A 112 -18.89 17.84 -11.37
N PRO A 113 -18.82 18.32 -12.62
CA PRO A 113 -19.64 17.84 -13.73
C PRO A 113 -19.34 16.39 -14.14
N ARG A 114 -18.20 15.83 -13.68
CA ARG A 114 -17.79 14.44 -13.96
C ARG A 114 -18.38 13.40 -13.00
N ARG A 115 -19.17 13.81 -12.00
CA ARG A 115 -19.78 12.87 -11.06
C ARG A 115 -20.88 12.05 -11.76
N VAL A 116 -20.71 10.74 -11.76
CA VAL A 116 -21.77 9.80 -12.14
C VAL A 116 -22.83 9.81 -11.03
N LYS A 117 -24.07 10.17 -11.39
CA LYS A 117 -25.19 10.36 -10.43
C LYS A 117 -26.21 9.22 -10.43
N TYR A 118 -26.23 8.43 -11.49
CA TYR A 118 -27.22 7.38 -11.70
C TYR A 118 -26.54 6.12 -12.25
N PRO A 119 -27.16 4.93 -12.10
CA PRO A 119 -26.77 3.76 -12.87
C PRO A 119 -26.85 4.09 -14.37
N MET A 120 -25.83 3.69 -15.11
CA MET A 120 -25.71 3.95 -16.54
C MET A 120 -25.44 2.63 -17.27
N ILE A 121 -26.08 2.43 -18.42
CA ILE A 121 -25.85 1.28 -19.30
C ILE A 121 -25.43 1.75 -20.69
N ARG A 122 -24.41 1.09 -21.25
CA ARG A 122 -23.97 1.32 -22.62
C ARG A 122 -24.99 0.75 -23.61
N GLU A 123 -25.30 1.50 -24.67
CA GLU A 123 -26.27 1.11 -25.69
C GLU A 123 -26.13 -0.33 -26.20
N GLY A 124 -24.96 -0.71 -26.73
CA GLY A 124 -24.75 -2.03 -27.29
C GLY A 124 -24.85 -3.15 -26.24
N PHE A 125 -24.53 -2.85 -24.98
CA PHE A 125 -24.72 -3.82 -23.89
C PHE A 125 -26.20 -4.02 -23.59
N LYS A 126 -26.98 -2.93 -23.52
CA LYS A 126 -28.44 -3.02 -23.31
C LYS A 126 -29.10 -3.82 -24.43
N LYS A 127 -28.79 -3.52 -25.69
CA LYS A 127 -29.33 -4.25 -26.86
C LYS A 127 -29.01 -5.75 -26.81
N TRP A 128 -27.87 -6.13 -26.26
CA TRP A 128 -27.50 -7.54 -26.09
C TRP A 128 -28.33 -8.22 -25.00
N VAL A 129 -28.53 -7.56 -23.86
CA VAL A 129 -29.37 -8.04 -22.77
C VAL A 129 -30.83 -8.17 -23.23
N ASP A 130 -31.38 -7.13 -23.86
CA ASP A 130 -32.76 -7.09 -24.35
C ASP A 130 -33.04 -8.18 -25.41
N ALA A 131 -32.02 -8.51 -26.22
CA ALA A 131 -32.12 -9.57 -27.23
C ALA A 131 -31.97 -10.99 -26.66
N GLY A 132 -31.87 -11.17 -25.34
CA GLY A 132 -31.73 -12.49 -24.70
C GLY A 132 -30.33 -13.08 -24.82
N PHE A 133 -29.28 -12.25 -24.81
CA PHE A 133 -27.88 -12.68 -24.82
C PHE A 133 -27.42 -13.49 -26.06
N PRO A 134 -27.72 -13.07 -27.30
CA PRO A 134 -27.30 -13.81 -28.49
C PRO A 134 -25.78 -13.94 -28.60
N ARG A 135 -25.31 -15.11 -29.01
CA ARG A 135 -23.88 -15.48 -29.10
C ARG A 135 -23.59 -16.18 -30.42
N GLN A 136 -22.34 -16.07 -30.83
CA GLN A 136 -21.76 -16.85 -31.92
C GLN A 136 -21.56 -18.32 -31.48
N ALA A 137 -21.25 -19.20 -32.43
CA ALA A 137 -21.03 -20.62 -32.16
C ALA A 137 -19.93 -20.89 -31.12
N ASN A 138 -18.91 -20.01 -31.04
CA ASN A 138 -17.83 -20.07 -30.05
C ASN A 138 -18.21 -19.46 -28.67
N GLY A 139 -19.48 -19.10 -28.48
CA GLY A 139 -19.99 -18.53 -27.23
C GLY A 139 -19.70 -17.04 -27.04
N LYS A 140 -18.93 -16.37 -27.92
CA LYS A 140 -18.70 -14.91 -27.82
C LYS A 140 -19.98 -14.13 -28.20
N PRO A 141 -20.29 -13.01 -27.53
CA PRO A 141 -21.28 -12.06 -28.05
C PRO A 141 -20.92 -11.58 -29.46
N HIS A 142 -21.91 -11.21 -30.26
CA HIS A 142 -21.64 -10.64 -31.59
C HIS A 142 -20.96 -9.26 -31.47
N ALA A 143 -20.01 -8.98 -32.36
CA ALA A 143 -19.21 -7.75 -32.36
C ALA A 143 -20.05 -6.46 -32.36
N LYS A 144 -21.24 -6.49 -32.98
CA LYS A 144 -22.21 -5.37 -32.99
C LYS A 144 -22.63 -4.89 -31.59
N TYR A 145 -22.48 -5.73 -30.56
CA TYR A 145 -22.79 -5.38 -29.17
C TYR A 145 -21.58 -4.92 -28.37
N LEU A 146 -20.36 -4.92 -28.92
CA LEU A 146 -19.10 -4.77 -28.17
C LEU A 146 -18.36 -3.46 -28.42
N ASN A 147 -19.02 -2.43 -28.97
CA ASN A 147 -18.41 -1.15 -29.32
C ASN A 147 -18.16 -0.23 -28.09
N ARG A 148 -17.41 -0.73 -27.10
CA ARG A 148 -17.07 -0.03 -25.84
C ARG A 148 -16.23 1.22 -26.13
N GLY A 149 -16.52 2.32 -25.43
CA GLY A 149 -15.81 3.60 -25.56
C GLY A 149 -16.28 4.49 -26.71
N LYS A 150 -17.14 3.99 -27.61
CA LYS A 150 -17.67 4.74 -28.76
C LYS A 150 -19.20 4.90 -28.76
N GLU A 151 -19.88 4.25 -27.83
CA GLU A 151 -21.35 4.26 -27.73
C GLU A 151 -21.84 5.18 -26.60
N PRO A 152 -23.07 5.70 -26.72
CA PRO A 152 -23.70 6.46 -25.66
C PRO A 152 -24.07 5.57 -24.47
N PHE A 153 -24.27 6.23 -23.34
CA PHE A 153 -24.80 5.62 -22.12
C PHE A 153 -26.20 6.16 -21.82
N PHE A 154 -27.08 5.27 -21.41
CA PHE A 154 -28.42 5.58 -20.97
C PHE A 154 -28.55 5.41 -19.47
N ARG A 155 -29.33 6.28 -18.84
CA ARG A 155 -29.66 6.17 -17.43
C ARG A 155 -30.60 4.98 -17.21
N LEU A 156 -30.40 4.26 -16.11
CA LEU A 156 -31.31 3.24 -15.61
C LEU A 156 -31.89 3.64 -14.25
N SER A 157 -33.01 3.00 -13.88
CA SER A 157 -33.38 2.89 -12.47
C SER A 157 -32.42 1.92 -11.75
N TRP A 158 -32.41 1.95 -10.42
CA TRP A 158 -31.64 0.97 -9.65
C TRP A 158 -32.19 -0.45 -9.80
N ASP A 159 -33.52 -0.61 -9.86
CA ASP A 159 -34.16 -1.91 -10.04
C ASP A 159 -33.79 -2.55 -11.38
N ASP A 160 -33.85 -1.78 -12.48
CA ASP A 160 -33.41 -2.27 -13.80
C ASP A 160 -31.94 -2.66 -13.78
N ALA A 161 -31.09 -1.87 -13.10
CA ALA A 161 -29.66 -2.15 -13.02
C ALA A 161 -29.39 -3.46 -12.26
N PHE A 162 -30.09 -3.71 -11.15
CA PHE A 162 -29.97 -4.95 -10.39
C PHE A 162 -30.53 -6.15 -11.16
N GLU A 163 -31.69 -6.00 -11.82
CA GLU A 163 -32.27 -7.05 -12.64
C GLU A 163 -31.35 -7.43 -13.81
N ILE A 164 -30.81 -6.44 -14.52
CA ILE A 164 -29.84 -6.68 -15.60
C ILE A 164 -28.59 -7.36 -15.06
N ALA A 165 -28.03 -6.93 -13.92
CA ALA A 165 -26.87 -7.57 -13.32
C ALA A 165 -27.14 -9.04 -12.97
N ALA A 166 -28.29 -9.35 -12.34
CA ALA A 166 -28.69 -10.71 -12.01
C ALA A 166 -28.84 -11.57 -13.27
N LYS A 167 -29.54 -11.08 -14.31
CA LYS A 167 -29.68 -11.77 -15.60
C LYS A 167 -28.32 -12.06 -16.25
N VAL A 168 -27.39 -11.11 -16.21
CA VAL A 168 -26.04 -11.26 -16.75
C VAL A 168 -25.25 -12.31 -15.98
N TYR A 169 -25.27 -12.29 -14.64
CA TYR A 169 -24.58 -13.29 -13.83
C TYR A 169 -25.12 -14.69 -14.11
N THR A 170 -26.43 -14.89 -14.07
CA THR A 170 -27.05 -16.18 -14.39
C THR A 170 -26.69 -16.61 -15.81
N ASN A 171 -26.80 -15.72 -16.80
CA ASN A 171 -26.48 -16.05 -18.19
C ASN A 171 -25.02 -16.53 -18.36
N ILE A 172 -24.06 -15.82 -17.75
CA ILE A 172 -22.65 -16.15 -17.84
C ILE A 172 -22.34 -17.46 -17.12
N ALA A 173 -22.84 -17.65 -15.91
CA ALA A 173 -22.67 -18.89 -15.15
C ALA A 173 -23.24 -20.09 -15.92
N THR A 174 -24.46 -20.00 -16.44
CA THR A 174 -25.09 -21.08 -17.21
C THR A 174 -24.37 -21.36 -18.53
N THR A 175 -23.91 -20.33 -19.24
CA THR A 175 -23.26 -20.49 -20.55
C THR A 175 -21.93 -21.24 -20.45
N TYR A 176 -21.14 -20.95 -19.41
CA TYR A 176 -19.76 -21.41 -19.30
C TYR A 176 -19.53 -22.49 -18.22
N SER A 177 -20.60 -23.05 -17.64
CA SER A 177 -20.52 -24.21 -16.76
C SER A 177 -20.41 -25.53 -17.54
N GLY A 178 -19.74 -26.51 -16.93
CA GLY A 178 -19.57 -27.86 -17.45
C GLY A 178 -18.64 -27.98 -18.66
N GLU A 179 -18.50 -29.21 -19.17
CA GLU A 179 -17.64 -29.51 -20.32
C GLU A 179 -18.02 -28.72 -21.58
N LYS A 180 -19.31 -28.41 -21.75
CA LYS A 180 -19.78 -27.55 -22.84
C LYS A 180 -19.21 -26.13 -22.73
N GLY A 181 -19.26 -25.54 -21.53
CA GLY A 181 -18.68 -24.23 -21.26
C GLY A 181 -17.17 -24.20 -21.49
N LYS A 182 -16.48 -25.25 -21.00
CA LYS A 182 -15.05 -25.48 -21.22
C LYS A 182 -14.70 -25.54 -22.71
N ALA A 183 -15.46 -26.29 -23.50
CA ALA A 183 -15.29 -26.39 -24.96
C ALA A 183 -15.51 -25.04 -25.66
N LEU A 184 -16.51 -24.24 -25.24
CA LEU A 184 -16.72 -22.90 -25.77
C LEU A 184 -15.50 -22.01 -25.50
N LEU A 185 -14.93 -22.03 -24.30
CA LEU A 185 -13.74 -21.22 -23.98
C LEU A 185 -12.52 -21.66 -24.78
N LYS A 186 -12.30 -22.97 -24.95
CA LYS A 186 -11.24 -23.51 -25.81
C LYS A 186 -11.40 -23.04 -27.26
N SER A 187 -12.63 -23.08 -27.80
CA SER A 187 -12.92 -22.65 -29.17
C SER A 187 -12.68 -21.15 -29.43
N GLN A 188 -12.54 -20.35 -28.38
CA GLN A 188 -12.29 -18.93 -28.50
C GLN A 188 -10.81 -18.57 -28.75
N ASP A 189 -9.90 -19.52 -28.52
CA ASP A 189 -8.46 -19.46 -28.80
C ASP A 189 -7.76 -18.19 -28.30
N ILE A 190 -8.11 -17.75 -27.09
CA ILE A 190 -7.55 -16.55 -26.43
C ILE A 190 -7.23 -16.78 -24.96
N TYR A 191 -7.59 -17.93 -24.42
CA TYR A 191 -7.41 -18.26 -23.01
C TYR A 191 -6.37 -19.36 -22.90
N ASP A 192 -5.47 -19.18 -21.94
CA ASP A 192 -4.50 -20.20 -21.57
C ASP A 192 -5.23 -21.48 -21.09
N PRO A 193 -4.79 -22.69 -21.51
CA PRO A 193 -5.43 -23.94 -21.12
C PRO A 193 -5.53 -24.15 -19.60
N ASP A 194 -4.54 -23.73 -18.83
CA ASP A 194 -4.53 -23.89 -17.37
C ASP A 194 -5.55 -22.95 -16.72
N SER A 195 -5.73 -21.76 -17.29
CA SER A 195 -6.80 -20.83 -16.88
C SER A 195 -8.20 -21.40 -17.10
N ILE A 196 -8.39 -22.26 -18.11
CA ILE A 196 -9.65 -22.96 -18.33
C ILE A 196 -9.80 -24.13 -17.36
N GLU A 197 -8.72 -24.85 -17.07
CA GLU A 197 -8.73 -26.00 -16.15
C GLU A 197 -9.07 -25.58 -14.71
N THR A 198 -8.45 -24.50 -14.23
CA THR A 198 -8.64 -23.94 -12.89
C THR A 198 -10.08 -23.52 -12.58
N MET A 199 -10.93 -23.36 -13.61
CA MET A 199 -12.35 -23.09 -13.41
C MET A 199 -13.10 -24.25 -12.74
N GLY A 200 -12.59 -25.48 -12.77
CA GLY A 200 -13.26 -26.64 -12.15
C GLY A 200 -14.66 -26.89 -12.70
N ASN A 201 -14.89 -26.58 -13.99
CA ASN A 201 -16.18 -26.59 -14.67
C ASN A 201 -17.26 -25.64 -14.10
N ALA A 202 -16.89 -24.73 -13.19
CA ALA A 202 -17.79 -23.71 -12.66
C ALA A 202 -17.81 -22.48 -13.56
N GLY A 203 -18.94 -22.19 -14.20
CA GLY A 203 -19.10 -21.00 -15.04
C GLY A 203 -19.02 -19.69 -14.26
N THR A 204 -19.17 -19.72 -12.94
CA THR A 204 -18.95 -18.56 -12.06
C THR A 204 -17.49 -18.11 -12.04
N GLN A 205 -16.52 -19.03 -12.23
CA GLN A 205 -15.10 -18.71 -12.27
C GLN A 205 -14.68 -17.89 -13.49
N VAL A 206 -15.52 -17.75 -14.53
CA VAL A 206 -15.21 -16.81 -15.63
C VAL A 206 -15.53 -15.36 -15.28
N MET A 207 -16.25 -15.13 -14.19
CA MET A 207 -16.60 -13.80 -13.72
C MET A 207 -15.47 -13.24 -12.87
N LYS A 208 -14.99 -12.05 -13.23
CA LYS A 208 -13.85 -11.40 -12.59
C LYS A 208 -14.35 -10.27 -11.71
N PHE A 209 -14.10 -10.40 -10.41
CA PHE A 209 -14.46 -9.38 -9.43
C PHE A 209 -13.19 -8.76 -8.85
N ARG A 210 -13.15 -7.43 -8.89
CA ARG A 210 -12.05 -6.65 -8.31
C ARG A 210 -12.62 -5.41 -7.65
N GLY A 211 -12.36 -5.25 -6.35
CA GLY A 211 -12.64 -4.01 -5.65
C GLY A 211 -11.65 -2.94 -6.08
N GLY A 212 -12.11 -1.71 -6.31
CA GLY A 212 -11.20 -0.57 -6.33
C GLY A 212 -10.63 -0.34 -4.94
N MET A 213 -9.33 -0.05 -4.84
CA MET A 213 -8.62 0.21 -3.58
C MET A 213 -9.34 1.16 -2.60
N PRO A 214 -10.01 2.25 -3.04
CA PRO A 214 -10.72 3.12 -2.12
C PRO A 214 -11.88 2.43 -1.38
N LEU A 215 -12.57 1.49 -2.04
CA LEU A 215 -13.67 0.76 -1.41
C LEU A 215 -13.16 -0.32 -0.46
N LEU A 216 -11.96 -0.87 -0.71
CA LEU A 216 -11.31 -1.85 0.18
C LEU A 216 -10.92 -1.21 1.53
N GLY A 217 -10.45 0.04 1.51
CA GLY A 217 -10.06 0.78 2.71
C GLY A 217 -11.23 1.30 3.57
N ILE A 218 -12.34 1.72 2.94
CA ILE A 218 -13.45 2.38 3.66
C ILE A 218 -14.32 1.40 4.43
N THR A 219 -14.62 0.23 3.87
CA THR A 219 -15.61 -0.68 4.48
C THR A 219 -14.99 -1.69 5.43
N ARG A 220 -13.66 -1.89 5.42
CA ARG A 220 -12.98 -3.11 5.95
C ARG A 220 -13.59 -4.43 5.43
N VAL A 221 -14.56 -4.35 4.52
CA VAL A 221 -15.34 -5.44 3.98
C VAL A 221 -15.03 -5.42 2.51
N PHE A 222 -14.24 -6.41 2.10
CA PHE A 222 -13.91 -6.79 0.75
C PHE A 222 -15.18 -7.02 -0.10
N GLY A 223 -16.03 -6.02 -0.32
CA GLY A 223 -17.41 -6.21 -0.78
C GLY A 223 -17.49 -6.91 -2.12
N MET A 224 -16.56 -6.59 -3.04
CA MET A 224 -16.45 -7.27 -4.32
C MET A 224 -15.91 -8.70 -4.19
N TYR A 225 -15.01 -8.99 -3.25
CA TYR A 225 -14.55 -10.37 -3.01
C TYR A 225 -15.59 -11.19 -2.26
N ARG A 226 -16.37 -10.57 -1.35
CA ARG A 226 -17.52 -11.21 -0.72
C ARG A 226 -18.59 -11.51 -1.75
N LEU A 227 -18.83 -10.60 -2.69
CA LEU A 227 -19.72 -10.84 -3.82
C LEU A 227 -19.17 -11.99 -4.69
N ALA A 228 -17.87 -11.99 -5.01
CA ALA A 228 -17.22 -13.07 -5.74
C ALA A 228 -17.43 -14.42 -5.05
N ASN A 229 -17.15 -14.50 -3.75
CA ASN A 229 -17.36 -15.72 -2.96
C ASN A 229 -18.85 -16.12 -2.95
N SER A 230 -19.77 -15.17 -2.84
CA SER A 230 -21.21 -15.46 -2.84
C SER A 230 -21.72 -16.03 -4.16
N MET A 231 -20.98 -15.89 -5.27
CA MET A 231 -21.33 -16.56 -6.54
C MET A 231 -21.29 -18.09 -6.41
N ALA A 232 -20.72 -18.66 -5.35
CA ALA A 232 -20.83 -20.09 -5.08
C ALA A 232 -22.30 -20.54 -4.91
N LEU A 233 -23.17 -19.67 -4.43
CA LEU A 233 -24.62 -19.94 -4.36
C LEU A 233 -25.24 -20.06 -5.77
N LEU A 234 -24.80 -19.20 -6.69
CA LEU A 234 -25.23 -19.26 -8.09
C LEU A 234 -24.67 -20.52 -8.77
N ASP A 235 -23.43 -20.88 -8.48
CA ASP A 235 -22.81 -22.09 -9.01
C ASP A 235 -23.52 -23.36 -8.53
N SER A 236 -23.84 -23.45 -7.24
CA SER A 236 -24.66 -24.52 -6.66
C SER A 236 -26.02 -24.62 -7.35
N HIS A 237 -26.67 -23.49 -7.63
CA HIS A 237 -27.94 -23.48 -8.37
C HIS A 237 -27.79 -23.95 -9.83
N VAL A 238 -26.73 -23.52 -10.54
CA VAL A 238 -26.53 -23.81 -11.97
C VAL A 238 -26.02 -25.25 -12.20
N ARG A 239 -25.10 -25.74 -11.36
CA ARG A 239 -24.48 -27.06 -11.50
C ARG A 239 -25.08 -28.13 -10.59
N GLY A 240 -25.91 -27.77 -9.61
CA GLY A 240 -26.44 -28.68 -8.60
C GLY A 240 -25.39 -29.17 -7.59
N THR A 241 -24.29 -28.42 -7.41
CA THR A 241 -23.21 -28.78 -6.50
C THR A 241 -23.55 -28.48 -5.04
N ASP A 242 -22.91 -29.21 -4.12
CA ASP A 242 -23.03 -28.98 -2.69
C ASP A 242 -22.10 -27.86 -2.19
N GLU A 243 -22.16 -27.58 -0.89
CA GLU A 243 -21.33 -26.56 -0.22
C GLU A 243 -19.82 -26.82 -0.30
N LYS A 244 -19.40 -28.08 -0.55
CA LYS A 244 -17.98 -28.47 -0.59
C LYS A 244 -17.37 -28.32 -1.98
N THR A 245 -18.21 -28.35 -3.01
CA THR A 245 -17.80 -28.39 -4.42
C THR A 245 -18.23 -27.16 -5.21
N ALA A 246 -19.15 -26.35 -4.68
CA ALA A 246 -19.52 -25.07 -5.26
C ALA A 246 -18.34 -24.09 -5.26
N MET A 247 -18.16 -23.41 -6.38
CA MET A 247 -17.08 -22.44 -6.58
C MET A 247 -17.64 -21.04 -6.77
N GLY A 248 -17.05 -20.08 -6.05
CA GLY A 248 -17.31 -18.65 -6.25
C GLY A 248 -16.87 -18.16 -7.61
N ALA A 249 -16.87 -16.85 -7.79
CA ALA A 249 -16.22 -16.19 -8.90
C ALA A 249 -14.77 -15.83 -8.56
N SER A 250 -13.95 -15.52 -9.57
CA SER A 250 -12.53 -15.23 -9.34
C SER A 250 -12.33 -13.80 -8.82
N GLY A 251 -11.75 -13.71 -7.62
CA GLY A 251 -11.23 -12.46 -7.07
C GLY A 251 -9.86 -12.14 -7.64
N PHE A 252 -9.67 -10.96 -8.21
CA PHE A 252 -8.37 -10.57 -8.78
C PHE A 252 -7.49 -9.91 -7.74
N ASP A 253 -6.22 -10.30 -7.70
CA ASP A 253 -5.22 -9.67 -6.85
C ASP A 253 -4.95 -8.22 -7.29
N ASN A 254 -4.67 -7.36 -6.31
CA ASN A 254 -4.28 -5.98 -6.54
C ASN A 254 -2.78 -5.77 -6.39
N TYR A 255 -2.13 -6.46 -5.45
CA TYR A 255 -0.82 -6.06 -4.98
C TYR A 255 0.29 -6.42 -5.97
N THR A 256 0.23 -7.61 -6.55
CA THR A 256 1.11 -8.06 -7.65
C THR A 256 0.79 -7.31 -8.94
N PHE A 257 -0.50 -7.11 -9.25
CA PHE A 257 -0.92 -6.41 -10.46
C PHE A 257 -0.47 -4.95 -10.49
N HIS A 258 -0.48 -4.27 -9.34
CA HIS A 258 0.03 -2.91 -9.21
C HIS A 258 1.56 -2.83 -9.12
N THR A 259 2.25 -3.97 -9.09
CA THR A 259 3.70 -4.06 -8.85
C THR A 259 4.13 -3.48 -7.50
N ASP A 260 3.18 -3.40 -6.55
CA ASP A 260 3.43 -2.91 -5.19
C ASP A 260 3.93 -4.04 -4.28
N LEU A 261 3.65 -5.32 -4.60
CA LEU A 261 4.29 -6.47 -3.96
C LEU A 261 5.79 -6.43 -4.31
N PRO A 262 6.70 -6.38 -3.32
CA PRO A 262 8.13 -6.51 -3.53
C PRO A 262 8.54 -7.99 -3.38
N PRO A 263 8.68 -8.77 -4.46
CA PRO A 263 8.86 -10.22 -4.34
C PRO A 263 10.17 -10.57 -3.63
N GLY A 264 11.19 -9.72 -3.72
CA GLY A 264 12.44 -9.86 -2.98
C GLY A 264 12.25 -9.87 -1.45
N HIS A 265 11.32 -9.05 -0.94
CA HIS A 265 11.00 -9.06 0.49
C HIS A 265 10.37 -10.40 0.89
N THR A 266 9.44 -10.92 0.08
CA THR A 266 8.81 -12.23 0.34
C THR A 266 9.82 -13.37 0.24
N MET A 267 10.73 -13.34 -0.73
CA MET A 267 11.78 -14.34 -0.87
C MET A 267 12.73 -14.36 0.34
N VAL A 268 13.05 -13.21 0.92
CA VAL A 268 13.97 -13.10 2.08
C VAL A 268 13.28 -13.37 3.41
N THR A 269 12.03 -12.92 3.58
CA THR A 269 11.37 -12.90 4.91
C THR A 269 10.21 -13.88 5.06
N GLY A 270 9.71 -14.44 3.95
CA GLY A 270 8.47 -15.22 3.93
C GLY A 270 7.21 -14.39 4.19
N GLN A 271 7.30 -13.06 4.24
CA GLN A 271 6.18 -12.15 4.50
C GLN A 271 5.76 -11.44 3.21
N GLN A 272 4.47 -11.13 3.06
CA GLN A 272 3.97 -10.40 1.89
C GLN A 272 4.68 -9.04 1.76
N THR A 273 4.62 -8.23 2.80
CA THR A 273 5.37 -6.97 2.96
C THR A 273 5.32 -6.56 4.43
N ILE A 274 6.47 -6.18 4.98
CA ILE A 274 6.58 -5.49 6.26
C ILE A 274 7.26 -4.15 5.99
N ASP A 275 6.66 -3.09 6.52
CA ASP A 275 7.19 -1.73 6.43
C ASP A 275 7.13 -1.09 7.82
N TRP A 276 7.83 0.03 7.97
CA TRP A 276 7.89 0.82 9.19
C TRP A 276 7.10 2.11 9.02
N ASP A 277 6.54 2.61 10.13
CA ASP A 277 5.84 3.89 10.09
C ASP A 277 6.82 5.04 9.87
N LEU A 278 6.54 5.89 8.87
CA LEU A 278 7.43 6.96 8.41
C LEU A 278 7.92 7.93 9.51
N PHE A 279 7.18 8.08 10.63
CA PHE A 279 7.63 8.89 11.76
C PHE A 279 8.88 8.30 12.46
N SER A 280 9.10 6.98 12.35
CA SER A 280 10.21 6.28 13.00
C SER A 280 11.58 6.73 12.49
N VAL A 281 11.63 7.42 11.34
CA VAL A 281 12.85 8.02 10.79
C VAL A 281 13.53 9.00 11.76
N GLU A 282 12.77 9.59 12.68
CA GLU A 282 13.32 10.46 13.72
C GLU A 282 14.23 9.73 14.72
N ASN A 283 14.12 8.40 14.78
CA ASN A 283 14.98 7.55 15.60
C ASN A 283 16.23 7.06 14.84
N ALA A 284 16.36 7.40 13.55
CA ALA A 284 17.48 6.98 12.72
C ALA A 284 18.59 8.03 12.72
N LYS A 285 19.84 7.58 12.66
CA LYS A 285 21.01 8.45 12.40
C LYS A 285 21.25 8.68 10.91
N LEU A 286 20.80 7.75 10.07
CA LEU A 286 20.93 7.76 8.61
C LEU A 286 19.60 7.31 7.99
N LEU A 287 19.12 8.07 7.01
CA LEU A 287 18.01 7.70 6.13
C LEU A 287 18.53 7.59 4.70
N LEU A 288 18.34 6.41 4.08
CA LEU A 288 18.52 6.21 2.65
C LEU A 288 17.15 6.26 1.96
N ALA A 289 16.82 7.39 1.34
CA ALA A 289 15.64 7.53 0.48
C ALA A 289 15.96 6.97 -0.92
N TRP A 290 15.83 5.66 -1.09
CA TRP A 290 16.21 4.95 -2.31
C TRP A 290 14.99 4.65 -3.18
N GLY A 291 14.91 5.24 -4.37
CA GLY A 291 13.81 5.01 -5.33
C GLY A 291 12.44 5.52 -4.85
N ILE A 292 12.39 6.27 -3.74
CA ILE A 292 11.17 6.83 -3.16
C ILE A 292 11.13 8.35 -3.30
N ASN A 293 10.11 8.86 -3.98
CA ASN A 293 9.85 10.29 -4.04
C ASN A 293 8.96 10.74 -2.85
N TRP A 294 9.48 10.59 -1.61
CA TRP A 294 8.73 10.75 -0.35
C TRP A 294 7.94 12.07 -0.31
N ILE A 295 8.57 13.19 -0.66
CA ILE A 295 7.93 14.51 -0.64
C ILE A 295 6.68 14.59 -1.54
N SER A 296 6.66 13.85 -2.64
CA SER A 296 5.56 13.87 -3.61
C SER A 296 4.51 12.78 -3.38
N THR A 297 4.95 11.60 -2.94
CA THR A 297 4.12 10.39 -2.83
C THR A 297 3.62 10.15 -1.41
N LYS A 298 4.28 10.74 -0.40
CA LYS A 298 3.94 10.64 1.03
C LYS A 298 3.72 12.03 1.65
N MET A 299 3.03 12.93 0.93
CA MET A 299 2.94 14.36 1.29
C MET A 299 2.46 14.63 2.73
N PRO A 300 1.40 13.97 3.25
CA PRO A 300 0.95 14.17 4.63
C PRO A 300 2.00 13.82 5.69
N ASP A 301 2.95 12.94 5.34
CA ASP A 301 3.99 12.41 6.22
C ASP A 301 5.39 12.93 5.87
N SER A 302 5.50 13.90 4.97
CA SER A 302 6.79 14.42 4.50
C SER A 302 7.51 15.28 5.55
N HIS A 303 6.76 15.81 6.51
CA HIS A 303 7.33 16.61 7.58
C HIS A 303 8.26 15.78 8.48
N TRP A 304 7.97 14.48 8.68
CA TRP A 304 8.81 13.56 9.46
C TRP A 304 10.25 13.50 8.93
N LEU A 305 10.42 13.42 7.60
CA LEU A 305 11.74 13.42 6.97
C LEU A 305 12.49 14.73 7.28
N THR A 306 11.83 15.87 7.09
CA THR A 306 12.47 17.18 7.31
C THR A 306 12.76 17.45 8.79
N GLU A 307 11.90 17.00 9.69
CA GLU A 307 12.06 17.14 11.14
C GLU A 307 13.18 16.23 11.67
N ALA A 308 13.27 14.99 11.18
CA ALA A 308 14.38 14.09 11.49
C ALA A 308 15.72 14.70 11.05
N ARG A 309 15.78 15.30 9.86
CA ARG A 309 16.98 16.01 9.40
C ARG A 309 17.39 17.15 10.34
N LEU A 310 16.43 17.95 10.81
CA LEU A 310 16.70 19.00 11.80
C LEU A 310 17.16 18.46 13.16
N LYS A 311 16.78 17.21 13.51
CA LYS A 311 17.25 16.49 14.70
C LYS A 311 18.62 15.82 14.51
N GLY A 312 19.20 15.88 13.32
CA GLY A 312 20.53 15.35 13.02
C GLY A 312 20.56 14.03 12.25
N THR A 313 19.41 13.51 11.80
CA THR A 313 19.39 12.38 10.86
C THR A 313 19.99 12.81 9.52
N LYS A 314 21.08 12.15 9.08
CA LYS A 314 21.64 12.37 7.74
C LYS A 314 20.71 11.77 6.70
N VAL A 315 20.31 12.53 5.69
CA VAL A 315 19.42 12.08 4.62
C VAL A 315 20.17 11.97 3.30
N ILE A 316 20.19 10.78 2.70
CA ILE A 316 20.77 10.54 1.38
C ILE A 316 19.66 10.08 0.44
N SER A 317 19.52 10.72 -0.71
CA SER A 317 18.63 10.26 -1.78
C SER A 317 19.40 9.47 -2.83
N ILE A 318 18.92 8.27 -3.17
CA ILE A 318 19.40 7.48 -4.31
C ILE A 318 18.27 7.42 -5.33
N THR A 319 18.49 8.01 -6.49
CA THR A 319 17.43 8.38 -7.45
C THR A 319 18.01 8.40 -8.86
N VAL A 320 17.19 8.51 -9.91
CA VAL A 320 17.63 8.51 -11.32
C VAL A 320 17.60 9.92 -11.96
N GLU A 321 17.21 10.90 -11.15
CA GLU A 321 16.83 12.26 -11.52
C GLU A 321 16.86 13.16 -10.28
N TYR A 322 16.91 14.49 -10.44
CA TYR A 322 16.78 15.40 -9.30
C TYR A 322 15.30 15.48 -8.82
N SER A 323 14.89 14.52 -8.00
CA SER A 323 13.53 14.39 -7.47
C SER A 323 13.24 15.39 -6.33
N SER A 324 11.99 15.54 -5.91
CA SER A 324 11.67 16.52 -4.85
C SER A 324 12.22 16.13 -3.48
N VAL A 325 12.45 14.84 -3.21
CA VAL A 325 13.18 14.38 -2.02
C VAL A 325 14.66 14.78 -2.05
N ALA A 326 15.28 14.85 -3.24
CA ALA A 326 16.65 15.31 -3.40
C ALA A 326 16.84 16.75 -2.88
N SER A 327 15.83 17.62 -3.05
CA SER A 327 15.84 18.99 -2.52
C SER A 327 15.80 19.10 -0.98
N LYS A 328 15.54 17.98 -0.29
CA LYS A 328 15.47 17.86 1.17
C LYS A 328 16.52 16.90 1.74
N SER A 329 17.46 16.46 0.91
CA SER A 329 18.54 15.55 1.30
C SER A 329 19.83 16.30 1.54
N ASP A 330 20.71 15.72 2.35
CA ASP A 330 22.08 16.21 2.56
C ASP A 330 22.99 15.79 1.39
N GLU A 331 22.78 14.58 0.86
CA GLU A 331 23.50 14.07 -0.30
C GLU A 331 22.52 13.44 -1.30
N VAL A 332 22.90 13.48 -2.59
CA VAL A 332 22.09 12.95 -3.68
C VAL A 332 23.00 12.13 -4.60
N LEU A 333 22.70 10.85 -4.72
CA LEU A 333 23.35 9.94 -5.65
C LEU A 333 22.42 9.67 -6.82
N ILE A 334 22.81 10.14 -8.01
CA ILE A 334 22.07 9.91 -9.24
C ILE A 334 22.66 8.70 -9.96
N ILE A 335 21.87 7.63 -10.07
CA ILE A 335 22.26 6.39 -10.76
C ILE A 335 21.51 6.22 -12.08
N ARG A 336 21.97 5.30 -12.92
CA ARG A 336 21.22 4.93 -14.13
C ARG A 336 19.97 4.13 -13.73
N PRO A 337 18.82 4.30 -14.41
CA PRO A 337 17.62 3.50 -14.14
C PRO A 337 17.92 2.00 -14.16
N ALA A 338 17.35 1.27 -13.19
CA ALA A 338 17.50 -0.18 -13.02
C ALA A 338 18.95 -0.66 -12.79
N THR A 339 19.81 0.20 -12.24
CA THR A 339 21.19 -0.19 -11.83
C THR A 339 21.40 -0.17 -10.31
N ASP A 340 20.32 -0.03 -9.56
CA ASP A 340 20.27 -0.01 -8.10
C ASP A 340 20.93 -1.25 -7.48
N THR A 341 20.69 -2.43 -8.06
CA THR A 341 21.28 -3.69 -7.59
C THR A 341 22.79 -3.69 -7.69
N VAL A 342 23.37 -3.04 -8.71
CA VAL A 342 24.84 -2.95 -8.86
C VAL A 342 25.43 -2.09 -7.74
N LEU A 343 24.78 -0.96 -7.42
CA LEU A 343 25.17 -0.13 -6.28
C LEU A 343 25.04 -0.89 -4.96
N ALA A 344 23.93 -1.60 -4.75
CA ALA A 344 23.69 -2.38 -3.53
C ALA A 344 24.75 -3.49 -3.35
N LEU A 345 25.11 -4.21 -4.42
CA LEU A 345 26.17 -5.22 -4.39
C LEU A 345 27.55 -4.60 -4.13
N GLY A 346 27.84 -3.42 -4.68
CA GLY A 346 29.06 -2.68 -4.38
C GLY A 346 29.15 -2.28 -2.91
N MET A 347 28.04 -1.79 -2.33
CA MET A 347 27.96 -1.49 -0.89
C MET A 347 28.15 -2.76 -0.04
N ALA A 348 27.49 -3.86 -0.41
CA ALA A 348 27.63 -5.15 0.28
C ALA A 348 29.07 -5.67 0.25
N ASN A 349 29.76 -5.54 -0.89
CA ASN A 349 31.16 -5.94 -1.02
C ASN A 349 32.07 -5.20 -0.05
N VAL A 350 31.92 -3.88 0.09
CA VAL A 350 32.69 -3.09 1.08
C VAL A 350 32.36 -3.54 2.49
N ILE A 351 31.08 -3.67 2.83
CA ILE A 351 30.63 -4.09 4.18
C ILE A 351 31.21 -5.46 4.57
N ILE A 352 31.21 -6.42 3.65
CA ILE A 352 31.69 -7.78 3.90
C ILE A 352 33.22 -7.82 3.94
N SER A 353 33.89 -7.27 2.93
CA SER A 353 35.36 -7.32 2.82
C SER A 353 36.08 -6.57 3.93
N GLU A 354 35.50 -5.46 4.41
CA GLU A 354 36.03 -4.68 5.53
C GLU A 354 35.47 -5.12 6.90
N LYS A 355 34.66 -6.19 6.94
CA LYS A 355 34.06 -6.75 8.16
C LYS A 355 33.28 -5.72 9.00
N LEU A 356 32.51 -4.86 8.32
CA LEU A 356 31.70 -3.79 8.93
C LEU A 356 30.30 -4.24 9.35
N TYR A 357 29.95 -5.52 9.16
CA TYR A 357 28.65 -6.08 9.52
C TYR A 357 28.61 -6.50 11.00
N ASP A 358 27.39 -6.59 11.54
CA ASP A 358 27.15 -7.20 12.85
C ASP A 358 27.23 -8.73 12.72
N ALA A 359 28.36 -9.31 13.12
CA ALA A 359 28.63 -10.73 13.00
C ALA A 359 27.68 -11.59 13.85
N GLU A 360 27.25 -11.11 15.02
CA GLU A 360 26.32 -11.84 15.87
C GLU A 360 24.94 -11.91 15.21
N TYR A 361 24.49 -10.79 14.65
CA TYR A 361 23.24 -10.73 13.91
C TYR A 361 23.26 -11.66 12.69
N VAL A 362 24.32 -11.56 11.87
CA VAL A 362 24.47 -12.40 10.66
C VAL A 362 24.38 -13.89 11.03
N LYS A 363 25.13 -14.32 12.04
CA LYS A 363 25.17 -15.73 12.45
C LYS A 363 23.86 -16.27 13.03
N SER A 364 23.09 -15.42 13.71
CA SER A 364 21.90 -15.85 14.46
C SER A 364 20.56 -15.54 13.77
N ARG A 365 20.54 -14.70 12.73
CA ARG A 365 19.30 -14.20 12.09
C ARG A 365 19.25 -14.39 10.58
N THR A 366 20.30 -14.93 9.96
CA THR A 366 20.38 -15.10 8.50
C THR A 366 20.75 -16.53 8.12
N ASP A 367 20.64 -16.83 6.83
CA ASP A 367 21.05 -18.09 6.21
C ASP A 367 22.52 -18.09 5.75
N LEU A 368 23.27 -17.00 5.94
CA LEU A 368 24.69 -16.91 5.58
C LEU A 368 25.61 -17.97 6.23
N PRO A 369 25.40 -18.45 7.47
CA PRO A 369 26.25 -19.50 8.05
C PRO A 369 25.88 -20.93 7.59
N LEU A 370 24.80 -21.12 6.83
CA LEU A 370 24.33 -22.45 6.46
C LEU A 370 25.21 -23.04 5.37
N LEU A 371 25.55 -24.33 5.51
CA LEU A 371 26.40 -25.01 4.54
C LEU A 371 25.61 -25.37 3.27
N VAL A 372 26.23 -25.12 2.12
CA VAL A 372 25.76 -25.52 0.80
C VAL A 372 26.63 -26.65 0.30
N ARG A 373 26.01 -27.70 -0.22
CA ARG A 373 26.72 -28.79 -0.88
C ARG A 373 27.22 -28.34 -2.25
N MET A 374 28.52 -28.46 -2.49
CA MET A 374 29.12 -28.03 -3.76
C MET A 374 28.85 -29.01 -4.93
N ASP A 375 28.41 -30.23 -4.66
CA ASP A 375 28.06 -31.22 -5.70
C ASP A 375 26.69 -30.96 -6.35
N ASN A 376 25.75 -30.36 -5.62
CA ASN A 376 24.37 -30.15 -6.10
C ASN A 376 23.79 -28.74 -5.84
N LEU A 377 24.56 -27.86 -5.18
CA LEU A 377 24.20 -26.48 -4.86
C LEU A 377 22.94 -26.34 -3.99
N LYS A 378 22.59 -27.38 -3.23
CA LYS A 378 21.51 -27.34 -2.23
C LYS A 378 22.09 -27.17 -0.83
N LEU A 379 21.29 -26.59 0.07
CA LEU A 379 21.62 -26.55 1.50
C LEU A 379 21.82 -27.99 2.02
N LEU A 380 22.87 -28.18 2.83
CA LEU A 380 23.17 -29.44 3.50
C LEU A 380 22.13 -29.68 4.59
N ARG A 381 21.51 -30.86 4.56
CA ARG A 381 20.51 -31.27 5.56
C ARG A 381 21.17 -31.96 6.73
N ALA A 382 20.77 -31.59 7.94
CA ALA A 382 21.30 -32.24 9.14
C ALA A 382 20.90 -33.72 9.18
N GLU A 383 19.71 -34.06 8.68
CA GLU A 383 19.21 -35.43 8.58
C GLU A 383 20.09 -36.31 7.69
N ASP A 384 20.77 -35.73 6.70
CA ASP A 384 21.66 -36.45 5.79
C ASP A 384 23.12 -36.48 6.30
N ALA A 385 23.54 -35.44 7.02
CA ALA A 385 24.93 -35.20 7.38
C ALA A 385 25.30 -35.67 8.80
N ILE A 386 24.35 -35.69 9.74
CA ILE A 386 24.62 -35.94 11.16
C ILE A 386 23.89 -37.22 11.58
N ALA A 387 24.67 -38.28 11.81
CA ALA A 387 24.14 -39.60 12.13
C ALA A 387 23.26 -39.58 13.40
N GLY A 388 22.02 -40.05 13.27
CA GLY A 388 21.07 -40.13 14.38
C GLY A 388 20.42 -38.80 14.75
N PHE A 389 20.61 -37.74 13.97
CA PHE A 389 19.89 -36.49 14.18
C PHE A 389 18.40 -36.67 13.86
N GLU A 390 17.55 -36.33 14.83
CA GLU A 390 16.10 -36.19 14.63
C GLU A 390 15.69 -34.75 14.96
N PRO A 391 14.98 -34.05 14.05
CA PRO A 391 14.50 -32.72 14.35
C PRO A 391 13.44 -32.72 15.48
N PRO A 392 13.30 -31.61 16.22
CA PRO A 392 12.24 -31.47 17.22
C PRO A 392 10.86 -31.71 16.62
N LYS A 393 10.06 -32.57 17.28
CA LYS A 393 8.68 -32.88 16.89
C LYS A 393 7.73 -31.69 17.06
N GLU A 394 8.05 -30.80 17.98
CA GLU A 394 7.31 -29.56 18.23
C GLU A 394 8.19 -28.36 17.90
N ARG A 395 7.60 -27.35 17.29
CA ARG A 395 8.27 -26.11 16.90
C ARG A 395 7.93 -24.99 17.87
N ARG A 396 8.86 -24.06 18.06
CA ARG A 396 8.71 -22.95 19.02
C ARG A 396 7.72 -21.91 18.52
N ASP A 397 8.02 -21.32 17.36
CA ASP A 397 7.28 -20.16 16.84
C ASP A 397 6.39 -20.51 15.62
N THR A 398 6.46 -21.77 15.17
CA THR A 398 5.74 -22.26 14.01
C THR A 398 4.70 -23.30 14.41
N LYS A 399 3.46 -23.14 13.98
CA LYS A 399 2.40 -24.14 14.14
C LYS A 399 2.37 -25.06 12.93
N VAL A 400 2.66 -26.35 13.16
CA VAL A 400 2.62 -27.37 12.11
C VAL A 400 1.20 -27.93 12.02
N ILE A 401 0.59 -27.82 10.84
CA ILE A 401 -0.70 -28.43 10.53
C ILE A 401 -0.41 -29.81 9.95
N ARG A 402 -0.81 -30.84 10.68
CA ARG A 402 -0.63 -32.22 10.24
C ARG A 402 -1.64 -32.56 9.15
N LYS A 403 -1.27 -33.49 8.28
CA LYS A 403 -2.14 -34.01 7.22
C LYS A 403 -3.56 -34.33 7.73
N GLY A 404 -4.55 -33.73 7.08
CA GLY A 404 -5.97 -33.88 7.42
C GLY A 404 -6.51 -32.95 8.51
N GLN A 405 -5.66 -32.16 9.19
CA GLN A 405 -6.13 -31.07 10.04
C GLN A 405 -6.58 -29.88 9.21
N LYS A 406 -7.67 -29.23 9.64
CA LYS A 406 -8.15 -28.00 9.00
C LYS A 406 -7.29 -26.82 9.40
N TYR A 407 -6.97 -25.99 8.41
CA TYR A 407 -6.35 -24.69 8.63
C TYR A 407 -7.34 -23.79 9.41
N GLY A 408 -6.93 -23.36 10.60
CA GLY A 408 -7.67 -22.37 11.37
C GLY A 408 -7.51 -20.97 10.78
N SER A 409 -8.37 -20.01 11.12
CA SER A 409 -8.13 -18.62 10.73
C SER A 409 -6.81 -18.11 11.34
N PRO A 410 -6.10 -17.13 10.73
CA PRO A 410 -4.91 -16.51 11.32
C PRO A 410 -5.10 -16.02 12.77
N ILE A 411 -6.32 -15.63 13.13
CA ILE A 411 -6.71 -15.25 14.50
C ILE A 411 -6.68 -16.48 15.43
N SER A 412 -7.22 -17.61 14.98
CA SER A 412 -7.29 -18.85 15.78
C SER A 412 -5.93 -19.50 16.05
N VAL A 413 -4.89 -19.12 15.29
CA VAL A 413 -3.51 -19.58 15.49
C VAL A 413 -2.65 -18.55 16.22
N GLY A 414 -3.25 -17.48 16.76
CA GLY A 414 -2.55 -16.47 17.57
C GLY A 414 -1.49 -15.68 16.80
N GLY A 415 -1.58 -15.63 15.47
CA GLY A 415 -0.57 -14.98 14.64
C GLY A 415 0.74 -15.76 14.48
N ALA A 416 0.83 -17.01 14.95
CA ALA A 416 1.97 -17.88 14.69
C ALA A 416 2.11 -18.14 13.18
N GLN A 417 3.36 -18.34 12.71
CA GLN A 417 3.54 -18.88 11.35
C GLN A 417 2.95 -20.28 11.28
N VAL A 418 2.27 -20.60 10.19
CA VAL A 418 1.59 -21.89 10.03
C VAL A 418 2.12 -22.56 8.77
N ILE A 419 2.64 -23.78 8.91
CA ILE A 419 3.14 -24.60 7.79
C ILE A 419 2.52 -26.00 7.85
N SER A 420 2.52 -26.72 6.74
CA SER A 420 2.14 -28.14 6.75
C SER A 420 3.31 -29.02 7.18
N ASP A 421 3.00 -30.25 7.61
CA ASP A 421 4.02 -31.29 7.81
C ASP A 421 4.80 -31.56 6.51
N GLU A 422 4.13 -31.58 5.36
CA GLU A 422 4.82 -31.79 4.07
C GLU A 422 5.85 -30.69 3.76
N LEU A 423 5.51 -29.41 4.02
CA LEU A 423 6.45 -28.30 3.83
C LEU A 423 7.62 -28.37 4.82
N LEU A 424 7.35 -28.80 6.07
CA LEU A 424 8.40 -28.94 7.06
C LEU A 424 9.39 -30.05 6.68
N ASP A 425 8.89 -31.18 6.21
CA ASP A 425 9.70 -32.32 5.72
C ASP A 425 10.46 -31.94 4.44
N GLU A 426 9.84 -31.14 3.56
CA GLU A 426 10.48 -30.61 2.36
C GLU A 426 11.66 -29.72 2.72
N TRP A 427 11.54 -28.85 3.73
CA TRP A 427 12.61 -27.91 4.09
C TRP A 427 13.73 -28.56 4.92
N GLY A 428 13.40 -29.47 5.83
CA GLY A 428 14.36 -30.15 6.70
C GLY A 428 15.07 -29.22 7.69
N SER A 429 16.17 -29.72 8.28
CA SER A 429 17.04 -28.97 9.17
C SER A 429 18.36 -28.64 8.46
N PHE A 430 19.08 -27.64 8.97
CA PHE A 430 20.29 -27.12 8.31
C PHE A 430 21.54 -27.49 9.08
N VAL A 431 22.69 -27.37 8.42
CA VAL A 431 24.01 -27.63 9.02
C VAL A 431 24.86 -26.37 8.97
N VAL A 432 25.62 -26.15 10.04
CA VAL A 432 26.68 -25.13 10.11
C VAL A 432 27.99 -25.78 10.55
N TRP A 433 29.12 -25.15 10.25
CA TRP A 433 30.40 -25.53 10.84
C TRP A 433 30.62 -24.80 12.16
N ASN A 434 30.66 -25.52 13.28
CA ASN A 434 30.83 -24.92 14.60
C ASN A 434 32.32 -24.80 14.95
N LYS A 435 32.82 -23.56 15.06
CA LYS A 435 34.24 -23.30 15.39
C LYS A 435 34.65 -23.82 16.77
N ASN A 436 33.70 -23.90 17.70
CA ASN A 436 33.98 -24.35 19.07
C ASN A 436 34.27 -25.85 19.13
N SER A 437 33.45 -26.66 18.47
CA SER A 437 33.64 -28.12 18.39
C SER A 437 34.57 -28.55 17.26
N LYS A 438 34.79 -27.68 16.25
CA LYS A 438 35.45 -28.00 14.98
C LYS A 438 34.78 -29.17 14.27
N ASP A 439 33.45 -29.14 14.25
CA ASP A 439 32.61 -30.20 13.67
C ASP A 439 31.29 -29.59 13.16
N PHE A 440 30.56 -30.38 12.37
CA PHE A 440 29.23 -30.04 11.91
C PHE A 440 28.23 -29.99 13.07
N ALA A 441 27.38 -28.97 13.06
CA ALA A 441 26.30 -28.82 14.02
C ALA A 441 24.97 -28.64 13.29
N ALA A 442 23.95 -29.35 13.78
CA ALA A 442 22.58 -29.22 13.28
C ALA A 442 21.95 -27.95 13.85
N ILE A 443 21.23 -27.22 13.01
CA ILE A 443 20.35 -26.13 13.42
C ILE A 443 18.99 -26.28 12.74
N THR A 444 17.96 -25.73 13.37
CA THR A 444 16.59 -25.79 12.89
C THR A 444 16.04 -24.38 12.63
N ARG A 445 14.85 -24.29 12.01
CA ARG A 445 14.17 -23.01 11.79
C ARG A 445 13.80 -22.26 13.07
N ASP A 446 13.80 -22.93 14.22
CA ASP A 446 13.52 -22.32 15.52
C ASP A 446 14.78 -21.75 16.19
N ASP A 447 15.97 -22.09 15.70
CA ASP A 447 17.23 -21.63 16.23
C ASP A 447 17.57 -20.27 15.63
N VAL A 448 16.86 -19.23 16.07
CA VAL A 448 17.01 -17.85 15.57
C VAL A 448 17.16 -16.88 16.73
N GLY A 449 18.08 -15.92 16.63
CA GLY A 449 18.31 -14.88 17.64
C GLY A 449 18.75 -15.44 18.99
N GLU A 450 17.98 -15.16 20.03
CA GLU A 450 18.27 -15.65 21.39
C GLU A 450 18.24 -17.18 21.48
N TYR A 451 17.38 -17.85 20.70
CA TYR A 451 17.34 -19.32 20.65
C TYR A 451 18.58 -19.90 19.99
N PHE A 452 19.09 -19.26 18.94
CA PHE A 452 20.37 -19.63 18.33
C PHE A 452 21.51 -19.49 19.34
N LYS A 453 21.59 -18.35 20.07
CA LYS A 453 22.63 -18.13 21.09
C LYS A 453 22.62 -19.20 22.18
N ALA A 454 21.44 -19.63 22.60
CA ALA A 454 21.28 -20.66 23.62
C ALA A 454 21.86 -22.03 23.22
N THR A 455 22.10 -22.28 21.93
CA THR A 455 22.75 -23.51 21.45
C THR A 455 24.24 -23.55 21.78
N GLY A 456 24.89 -22.40 22.00
CA GLY A 456 26.35 -22.30 22.15
C GLY A 456 27.15 -22.54 20.86
N ILE A 457 26.48 -22.66 19.71
CA ILE A 457 27.13 -22.84 18.41
C ILE A 457 27.71 -21.50 17.95
N ASP A 458 29.00 -21.49 17.57
CA ASP A 458 29.64 -20.36 16.93
C ASP A 458 29.96 -20.72 15.47
N PRO A 459 29.05 -20.44 14.52
CA PRO A 459 29.25 -20.82 13.14
C PRO A 459 30.40 -20.03 12.52
N ASP A 460 31.16 -20.72 11.67
CA ASP A 460 32.11 -20.08 10.77
C ASP A 460 31.38 -19.49 9.56
N LEU A 461 31.88 -18.36 9.06
CA LEU A 461 31.32 -17.64 7.92
C LEU A 461 32.22 -17.70 6.68
N ASP A 462 33.51 -18.02 6.84
CA ASP A 462 34.54 -17.80 5.81
C ASP A 462 35.21 -19.12 5.34
N GLY A 463 34.56 -20.28 5.50
CA GLY A 463 35.21 -21.59 5.28
C GLY A 463 34.50 -22.56 4.34
N GLU A 464 35.29 -23.50 3.84
CA GLU A 464 34.87 -24.69 3.09
C GLU A 464 35.30 -25.94 3.88
N TYR A 465 34.44 -26.95 3.92
CA TYR A 465 34.61 -28.14 4.75
C TYR A 465 34.29 -29.41 3.94
N GLU A 466 34.98 -30.49 4.25
CA GLU A 466 34.83 -31.82 3.61
C GLU A 466 34.18 -32.83 4.55
#